data_AF-A0A2E8JYW2-F1
#
_entry.id   AF-A0A2E8JYW2-F1
#
_cell.length_a   1.000
_cell.length_b   1.000
_cell.length_c   1.000
_cell.angle_alpha   90.00
_cell.angle_beta   90.00
_cell.angle_gamma   90.00
#
_symmetry.space_group_name_H-M   'P 1'
#
loop_
_entity.id
_entity.type
_entity.pdbx_description
1 polymer ?
#
loop_
_entity_poly.entity_id
_entity_poly.type
_entity_poly.pdbx_seq_one_letter_code
_entity_poly.pdbx_strand_id
1 'polypeptide(L)'
;MLPIHIFFGGLSALVAFPIAAFSKKGSRPHVAAGRSFVAGYVLVCITGLVLEAERTTGGTIRLFGAEFKLVEPLTKDSDHLPPIYILATTTLDLVFLYFAISGWRIWARARAAERGVFPRFDSVLAAMAMVVAVTFGVAFWLVADAVAAMPTTPNSAIFPHVVFTLATGIFLLDAGHDLYIGLARRTPRAWWVSHARKMVFAEMFLAAGIPFRCANLDYVGFWTLVTLIVVAMIGLGAAWRHHRRLGRETTAGN
;
A
#
# COMPACT_ATOMS: atom_id res chain seq x y z
N MET A 1 6.93 2.14 19.24
CA MET A 1 5.63 2.11 18.51
C MET A 1 5.21 0.78 17.86
N LEU A 2 6.04 -0.26 17.84
CA LEU A 2 5.83 -1.44 16.98
C LEU A 2 4.61 -2.31 17.31
N PRO A 3 4.27 -2.58 18.59
CA PRO A 3 3.06 -3.37 18.89
C PRO A 3 1.78 -2.74 18.34
N ILE A 4 1.69 -1.40 18.38
CA ILE A 4 0.56 -0.64 17.85
C ILE A 4 0.53 -0.76 16.32
N HIS A 5 1.68 -0.60 15.67
CA HIS A 5 1.82 -0.75 14.21
C HIS A 5 1.40 -2.15 13.72
N ILE A 6 1.92 -3.21 14.37
CA ILE A 6 1.59 -4.61 14.05
C ILE A 6 0.11 -4.87 14.31
N PHE A 7 -0.43 -4.40 15.44
CA PHE A 7 -1.84 -4.60 15.78
C PHE A 7 -2.77 -3.99 14.73
N PHE A 8 -2.58 -2.72 14.38
CA PHE A 8 -3.42 -2.06 13.38
C PHE A 8 -3.18 -2.59 11.96
N GLY A 9 -1.96 -3.00 11.63
CA GLY A 9 -1.64 -3.68 10.38
C GLY A 9 -2.38 -5.02 10.28
N GLY A 10 -2.27 -5.87 11.30
CA GLY A 10 -2.96 -7.16 11.37
C GLY A 10 -4.48 -7.01 11.40
N LEU A 11 -5.02 -6.05 12.15
CA LEU A 11 -6.46 -5.77 12.16
C LEU A 11 -6.96 -5.34 10.77
N SER A 12 -6.21 -4.47 10.09
CA SER A 12 -6.58 -4.01 8.74
C SER A 12 -6.54 -5.15 7.73
N ALA A 13 -5.45 -5.91 7.73
CA ALA A 13 -5.16 -6.97 6.77
C ALA A 13 -6.01 -8.24 6.97
N LEU A 14 -6.09 -8.73 8.21
CA LEU A 14 -6.62 -10.05 8.52
C LEU A 14 -8.08 -10.03 8.97
N VAL A 15 -8.61 -8.86 9.35
CA VAL A 15 -9.98 -8.73 9.87
C VAL A 15 -10.81 -7.79 9.02
N ALA A 16 -10.42 -6.51 8.96
CA ALA A 16 -11.23 -5.48 8.30
C ALA A 16 -11.36 -5.74 6.79
N PHE A 17 -10.25 -6.05 6.10
CA PHE A 17 -10.28 -6.33 4.67
C PHE A 17 -11.12 -7.58 4.32
N PRO A 18 -10.91 -8.76 4.94
CA PRO A 18 -11.76 -9.93 4.68
C PRO A 18 -13.23 -9.68 4.98
N ILE A 19 -13.57 -9.06 6.10
CA ILE A 19 -14.97 -8.74 6.43
C ILE A 19 -15.56 -7.83 5.37
N ALA A 20 -14.85 -6.78 4.94
CA ALA A 20 -15.32 -5.89 3.88
C ALA A 20 -15.51 -6.62 2.54
N ALA A 21 -14.58 -7.50 2.18
CA ALA A 21 -14.58 -8.26 0.93
C ALA A 21 -15.69 -9.31 0.86
N PHE A 22 -16.01 -9.98 1.98
CA PHE A 22 -17.02 -11.04 2.02
C PHE A 22 -18.43 -10.55 2.38
N SER A 23 -18.57 -9.36 2.96
CA SER A 23 -19.86 -8.77 3.28
C SER A 23 -20.64 -8.33 2.03
N LYS A 24 -21.98 -8.32 2.12
CA LYS A 24 -22.83 -7.72 1.09
C LYS A 24 -22.50 -6.23 0.95
N LYS A 25 -22.28 -5.78 -0.28
CA LYS A 25 -21.96 -4.37 -0.58
C LYS A 25 -23.00 -3.41 0.02
N GLY A 26 -22.53 -2.37 0.69
CA GLY A 26 -23.40 -1.37 1.35
C GLY A 26 -24.08 -1.82 2.64
N SER A 27 -23.93 -3.09 3.06
CA SER A 27 -24.41 -3.55 4.36
C SER A 27 -23.63 -2.88 5.51
N ARG A 28 -24.24 -2.82 6.70
CA ARG A 28 -23.58 -2.31 7.91
C ARG A 28 -22.18 -2.92 8.16
N PRO A 29 -21.98 -4.26 8.09
CA PRO A 29 -20.65 -4.83 8.29
C PRO A 29 -19.66 -4.43 7.18
N HIS A 30 -20.09 -4.34 5.92
CA HIS A 30 -19.21 -3.86 4.84
C HIS A 30 -18.76 -2.42 5.05
N VAL A 31 -19.67 -1.52 5.44
CA VAL A 31 -19.37 -0.11 5.67
C VAL A 31 -18.49 0.08 6.90
N ALA A 32 -18.80 -0.61 8.00
CA ALA A 32 -18.01 -0.55 9.22
C ALA A 32 -16.58 -1.06 8.98
N ALA A 33 -16.44 -2.24 8.37
CA ALA A 33 -15.14 -2.83 8.06
C ALA A 33 -14.32 -1.96 7.10
N GLY A 34 -14.94 -1.37 6.07
CA GLY A 34 -14.25 -0.44 5.16
C GLY A 34 -13.75 0.82 5.87
N ARG A 35 -14.51 1.38 6.82
CA ARG A 35 -14.06 2.52 7.63
C ARG A 35 -12.94 2.14 8.59
N SER A 36 -13.06 1.01 9.27
CA SER A 36 -12.03 0.48 10.17
C SER A 36 -10.73 0.18 9.41
N PHE A 37 -10.82 -0.34 8.18
CA PHE A 37 -9.67 -0.55 7.30
C PHE A 37 -8.93 0.76 7.00
N VAL A 38 -9.64 1.80 6.55
CA VAL A 38 -9.01 3.10 6.25
C VAL A 38 -8.42 3.74 7.51
N ALA A 39 -9.13 3.70 8.63
CA ALA A 39 -8.63 4.22 9.91
C ALA A 39 -7.38 3.46 10.39
N GLY A 40 -7.38 2.13 10.25
CA GLY A 40 -6.23 1.28 10.54
C GLY A 40 -5.03 1.64 9.66
N TYR A 41 -5.22 1.87 8.35
CA TYR A 41 -4.15 2.31 7.45
C TYR A 41 -3.55 3.65 7.85
N VAL A 42 -4.38 4.63 8.25
CA VAL A 42 -3.89 5.92 8.75
C VAL A 42 -3.00 5.71 9.98
N LEU A 43 -3.43 4.88 10.93
CA LEU A 43 -2.66 4.57 12.14
C LEU A 43 -1.37 3.81 11.82
N VAL A 44 -1.40 2.86 10.88
CA VAL A 44 -0.21 2.16 10.39
C VAL A 44 0.79 3.15 9.79
N CYS A 45 0.34 4.09 8.97
CA CYS A 45 1.22 5.11 8.37
C CYS A 45 1.85 6.00 9.45
N ILE A 46 1.06 6.53 10.39
CA ILE A 46 1.56 7.39 11.47
C ILE A 46 2.56 6.63 12.35
N THR A 47 2.21 5.42 12.79
CA THR A 47 3.08 4.61 13.63
C THR A 47 4.32 4.12 12.89
N GLY A 48 4.25 3.95 11.57
CA GLY A 48 5.38 3.63 10.70
C GLY A 48 6.40 4.76 10.63
N LEU A 49 5.95 6.00 10.48
CA LEU A 49 6.82 7.19 10.53
C LEU A 49 7.51 7.32 11.90
N VAL A 50 6.77 7.11 12.99
CA VAL A 50 7.37 7.17 14.33
C VAL A 50 8.37 6.03 14.55
N LEU A 51 8.10 4.84 14.00
CA LEU A 51 9.05 3.72 14.07
C LEU A 51 10.37 4.02 13.37
N GLU A 52 10.32 4.67 12.19
CA GLU A 52 11.55 5.06 11.53
C GLU A 52 12.29 6.18 12.26
N ALA A 53 11.58 7.12 12.89
CA ALA A 53 12.21 8.07 13.79
C ALA A 53 12.89 7.36 14.98
N GLU A 54 12.20 6.42 15.65
CA GLU A 54 12.75 5.59 16.74
C GLU A 54 14.02 4.83 16.29
N ARG A 55 14.03 4.29 15.06
CA ARG A 55 15.20 3.62 14.45
C ARG A 55 16.39 4.54 14.28
N THR A 56 16.18 5.75 13.75
CA THR A 56 17.26 6.72 13.57
C THR A 56 17.87 7.19 14.89
N THR A 57 17.17 7.03 16.01
CA THR A 57 17.66 7.38 17.36
C THR A 57 18.26 6.22 18.16
N GLY A 58 18.31 4.99 17.61
CA GLY A 58 18.99 3.85 18.24
C GLY A 58 18.20 3.13 19.34
N GLY A 59 16.90 2.93 19.19
CA GLY A 59 16.06 2.24 20.18
C GLY A 59 16.11 0.70 20.13
N THR A 60 15.73 0.04 21.23
CA THR A 60 15.44 -1.41 21.29
C THR A 60 13.93 -1.63 21.38
N ILE A 61 13.42 -2.68 20.74
CA ILE A 61 12.00 -3.07 20.86
C ILE A 61 11.89 -4.41 21.56
N ARG A 62 10.98 -4.50 22.54
CA ARG A 62 10.57 -5.76 23.14
C ARG A 62 9.20 -6.17 22.61
N LEU A 63 9.09 -7.38 22.05
CA LEU A 63 7.83 -8.00 21.64
C LEU A 63 7.73 -9.40 22.26
N PHE A 64 6.66 -9.68 23.01
CA PHE A 64 6.41 -11.00 23.63
C PHE A 64 7.59 -11.57 24.44
N GLY A 65 8.33 -10.71 25.15
CA GLY A 65 9.49 -11.12 25.96
C GLY A 65 10.78 -11.32 25.16
N ALA A 66 10.75 -11.21 23.82
CA ALA A 66 11.93 -11.20 22.98
C ALA A 66 12.40 -9.75 22.73
N GLU A 67 13.69 -9.52 22.93
CA GLU A 67 14.35 -8.27 22.54
C GLU A 67 14.72 -8.33 21.06
N PHE A 68 13.99 -7.57 20.27
CA PHE A 68 14.39 -7.23 18.93
C PHE A 68 15.19 -5.94 19.03
N LYS A 69 16.52 -6.03 18.94
CA LYS A 69 17.30 -4.85 18.57
C LYS A 69 16.70 -4.37 17.25
N LEU A 70 16.13 -3.16 17.24
CA LEU A 70 16.00 -2.47 15.96
C LEU A 70 17.43 -2.47 15.43
N VAL A 71 17.58 -3.07 14.24
CA VAL A 71 18.79 -3.13 13.42
C VAL A 71 19.82 -2.12 13.93
N GLU A 72 21.03 -2.59 14.29
CA GLU A 72 22.16 -1.70 14.60
C GLU A 72 22.08 -0.48 13.69
N PRO A 73 22.25 0.74 14.22
CA PRO A 73 21.99 1.95 13.45
C PRO A 73 22.65 1.76 12.10
N LEU A 74 21.83 1.84 11.04
CA LEU A 74 22.18 1.67 9.62
C LEU A 74 23.35 2.59 9.17
N THR A 75 23.93 3.33 10.11
CA THR A 75 24.74 4.52 10.02
C THR A 75 26.11 4.34 10.65
N LYS A 76 26.55 3.14 11.04
CA LYS A 76 27.94 3.04 11.53
C LYS A 76 28.96 3.48 10.47
N ASP A 77 28.59 3.44 9.18
CA ASP A 77 29.46 3.82 8.06
C ASP A 77 28.87 4.82 7.05
N SER A 78 27.69 5.44 7.27
CA SER A 78 27.14 6.39 6.27
C SER A 78 26.15 7.43 6.82
N ASP A 79 26.65 8.65 7.03
CA ASP A 79 25.89 9.82 7.49
C ASP A 79 24.76 10.27 6.52
N HIS A 80 24.68 9.70 5.30
CA HIS A 80 23.75 10.11 4.26
C HIS A 80 22.53 9.18 4.04
N LEU A 81 22.52 7.98 4.64
CA LEU A 81 21.40 7.03 4.51
C LEU A 81 20.12 7.41 5.29
N PRO A 82 20.17 7.99 6.51
CA PRO A 82 18.96 8.22 7.32
C PRO A 82 17.88 9.07 6.64
N PRO A 83 18.20 10.19 5.96
CA PRO A 83 17.19 10.99 5.27
C PRO A 83 16.51 10.23 4.11
N ILE A 84 17.26 9.38 3.41
CA ILE A 84 16.74 8.61 2.26
C ILE A 84 15.75 7.55 2.72
N TYR A 85 16.04 6.85 3.83
CA TYR A 85 15.11 5.86 4.40
C TYR A 85 13.84 6.49 4.97
N ILE A 86 13.93 7.67 5.60
CA ILE A 86 12.75 8.43 6.04
C ILE A 86 11.90 8.84 4.83
N LEU A 87 12.53 9.34 3.77
CA LEU A 87 11.84 9.72 2.53
C LEU A 87 11.18 8.51 1.85
N ALA A 88 11.89 7.38 1.74
CA ALA A 88 11.36 6.14 1.19
C ALA A 88 10.16 5.65 2.02
N THR A 89 10.28 5.61 3.34
CA THR A 89 9.19 5.21 4.24
C THR A 89 7.98 6.15 4.12
N THR A 90 8.20 7.45 4.08
CA THR A 90 7.13 8.44 3.97
C THR A 90 6.39 8.29 2.65
N THR A 91 7.12 8.14 1.55
CA THR A 91 6.51 7.97 0.23
C THR A 91 5.77 6.65 0.12
N LEU A 92 6.31 5.57 0.70
CA LEU A 92 5.65 4.27 0.82
C LEU A 92 4.31 4.39 1.57
N ASP A 93 4.27 5.05 2.73
CA ASP A 93 3.03 5.27 3.49
C ASP A 93 2.00 6.09 2.71
N LEU A 94 2.44 7.12 1.98
CA LEU A 94 1.57 7.94 1.15
C LEU A 94 0.99 7.14 -0.03
N VAL A 95 1.76 6.21 -0.61
CA VAL A 95 1.28 5.26 -1.62
C VAL A 95 0.16 4.40 -1.02
N PHE A 96 0.38 3.84 0.17
CA PHE A 96 -0.58 2.98 0.86
C PHE A 96 -1.89 3.72 1.10
N LEU A 97 -1.76 4.92 1.67
CA LEU A 97 -2.86 5.78 2.03
C LEU A 97 -3.65 6.21 0.79
N TYR A 98 -2.95 6.53 -0.31
CA TYR A 98 -3.61 6.85 -1.57
C TYR A 98 -4.47 5.70 -2.08
N PHE A 99 -3.93 4.48 -2.17
CA PHE A 99 -4.69 3.33 -2.69
C PHE A 99 -5.91 3.03 -1.80
N ALA A 100 -5.74 3.09 -0.47
CA ALA A 100 -6.83 2.90 0.48
C ALA A 100 -7.92 3.99 0.36
N ILE A 101 -7.54 5.27 0.36
CA ILE A 101 -8.49 6.39 0.28
C ILE A 101 -9.16 6.45 -1.10
N SER A 102 -8.38 6.41 -2.19
CA SER A 102 -8.91 6.45 -3.56
C SER A 102 -9.84 5.27 -3.82
N GLY A 103 -9.42 4.06 -3.44
CA GLY A 103 -10.25 2.88 -3.56
C GLY A 103 -11.54 2.99 -2.75
N TRP A 104 -11.51 3.50 -1.52
CA TRP A 104 -12.71 3.67 -0.70
C TRP A 104 -13.68 4.70 -1.30
N ARG A 105 -13.15 5.79 -1.85
CA ARG A 105 -13.94 6.91 -2.41
C ARG A 105 -14.50 6.65 -3.79
N ILE A 106 -13.95 5.71 -4.56
CA ILE A 106 -14.30 5.53 -5.97
C ILE A 106 -15.80 5.31 -6.22
N TRP A 107 -16.51 4.69 -5.27
CA TRP A 107 -17.96 4.53 -5.36
C TRP A 107 -18.71 5.85 -5.21
N ALA A 108 -18.32 6.69 -4.25
CA ALA A 108 -18.91 8.01 -4.08
C ALA A 108 -18.63 8.89 -5.31
N ARG A 109 -17.43 8.80 -5.87
CA ARG A 109 -17.03 9.46 -7.12
C ARG A 109 -17.86 8.97 -8.31
N ALA A 110 -18.06 7.67 -8.46
CA ALA A 110 -18.87 7.11 -9.55
C ALA A 110 -20.31 7.63 -9.50
N ARG A 111 -20.95 7.61 -8.32
CA ARG A 111 -22.31 8.17 -8.11
C ARG A 111 -22.38 9.68 -8.30
N ALA A 112 -21.31 10.42 -8.02
CA ALA A 112 -21.25 11.86 -8.30
C ALA A 112 -21.15 12.12 -9.80
N ALA A 113 -20.31 11.35 -10.51
CA ALA A 113 -20.11 11.45 -11.95
C ALA A 113 -21.37 11.08 -12.75
N GLU A 114 -22.16 10.10 -12.29
CA GLU A 114 -23.50 9.80 -12.85
C GLU A 114 -24.45 11.02 -12.80
N ARG A 115 -24.25 11.92 -11.83
CA ARG A 115 -24.98 13.18 -11.69
C ARG A 115 -24.27 14.37 -12.34
N GLY A 116 -23.23 14.13 -13.13
CA GLY A 116 -22.41 15.17 -13.79
C GLY A 116 -21.50 15.95 -12.85
N VAL A 117 -21.31 15.50 -11.59
CA VAL A 117 -20.51 16.20 -10.58
C VAL A 117 -19.11 15.57 -10.50
N PHE A 118 -18.08 16.40 -10.70
CA PHE A 118 -16.66 16.00 -10.64
C PHE A 118 -15.91 16.84 -9.60
N PRO A 119 -15.79 16.36 -8.34
CA PRO A 119 -15.14 17.11 -7.27
C PRO A 119 -13.66 17.37 -7.58
N ARG A 120 -13.24 18.65 -7.51
CA ARG A 120 -11.82 19.04 -7.72
C ARG A 120 -10.85 18.34 -6.77
N PHE A 121 -11.31 18.04 -5.55
CA PHE A 121 -10.52 17.33 -4.56
C PHE A 121 -9.95 16.01 -5.09
N ASP A 122 -10.74 15.25 -5.87
CA ASP A 122 -10.29 13.95 -6.36
C ASP A 122 -9.16 14.11 -7.41
N SER A 123 -9.22 15.16 -8.23
CA SER A 123 -8.16 15.50 -9.18
C SER A 123 -6.91 16.03 -8.49
N VAL A 124 -7.06 16.86 -7.46
CA VAL A 124 -5.93 17.35 -6.66
C VAL A 124 -5.24 16.18 -5.94
N LEU A 125 -6.00 15.29 -5.30
CA LEU A 125 -5.47 14.11 -4.65
C LEU A 125 -4.70 13.23 -5.64
N ALA A 126 -5.24 13.01 -6.84
CA ALA A 126 -4.58 12.23 -7.88
C ALA A 126 -3.29 12.91 -8.38
N ALA A 127 -3.30 14.22 -8.60
CA ALA A 127 -2.10 14.95 -9.01
C ALA A 127 -1.00 14.90 -7.93
N MET A 128 -1.35 15.10 -6.66
CA MET A 128 -0.42 14.93 -5.54
C MET A 128 0.13 13.50 -5.47
N ALA A 129 -0.74 12.50 -5.70
CA ALA A 129 -0.32 11.10 -5.71
C ALA A 129 0.67 10.79 -6.85
N MET A 130 0.54 11.41 -8.02
CA MET A 130 1.54 11.28 -9.09
C MET A 130 2.92 11.82 -8.67
N VAL A 131 2.96 12.98 -7.99
CA VAL A 131 4.21 13.53 -7.45
C VAL A 131 4.82 12.56 -6.43
N VAL A 132 4.01 12.05 -5.50
CA VAL A 132 4.45 11.04 -4.53
C VAL A 132 4.96 9.79 -5.22
N ALA A 133 4.34 9.33 -6.30
CA ALA A 133 4.78 8.16 -7.05
C ALA A 133 6.18 8.34 -7.65
N VAL A 134 6.46 9.51 -8.23
CA VAL A 134 7.79 9.83 -8.73
C VAL A 134 8.81 9.86 -7.60
N THR A 135 8.48 10.53 -6.48
CA THR A 135 9.37 10.58 -5.31
C THR A 135 9.61 9.20 -4.71
N PHE A 136 8.58 8.35 -4.66
CA PHE A 136 8.67 6.95 -4.26
C PHE A 136 9.66 6.19 -5.15
N GLY A 137 9.50 6.28 -6.47
CA GLY A 137 10.40 5.62 -7.42
C GLY A 137 11.85 6.04 -7.24
N VAL A 138 12.10 7.35 -7.13
CA VAL A 138 13.46 7.89 -6.90
C VAL A 138 14.02 7.43 -5.55
N ALA A 139 13.26 7.58 -4.46
CA ALA A 139 13.73 7.23 -3.13
C ALA A 139 14.08 5.73 -3.01
N PHE A 140 13.22 4.85 -3.53
CA PHE A 140 13.49 3.41 -3.50
C PHE A 140 14.56 2.97 -4.48
N TRP A 141 14.76 3.69 -5.58
CA TRP A 141 15.92 3.48 -6.45
C TRP A 141 17.22 3.74 -5.69
N LEU A 142 17.31 4.87 -4.97
CA LEU A 142 18.47 5.21 -4.15
C LEU A 142 18.70 4.21 -3.01
N VAL A 143 17.63 3.71 -2.39
CA VAL A 143 17.74 2.64 -1.37
C VAL A 143 18.28 1.36 -1.99
N ALA A 144 17.83 0.98 -3.19
CA ALA A 144 18.33 -0.21 -3.87
C ALA A 144 19.82 -0.08 -4.24
N ASP A 145 20.26 1.08 -4.73
CA ASP A 145 21.67 1.36 -5.01
C ASP A 145 22.52 1.27 -3.72
N ALA A 146 22.04 1.86 -2.62
CA ALA A 146 22.72 1.82 -1.32
C ALA A 146 22.88 0.39 -0.80
N VAL A 147 21.84 -0.43 -0.91
CA VAL A 147 21.87 -1.85 -0.50
C VAL A 147 22.78 -2.69 -1.41
N ALA A 148 22.79 -2.42 -2.71
CA ALA A 148 23.66 -3.12 -3.66
C ALA A 148 25.15 -2.84 -3.44
N ALA A 149 25.48 -1.68 -2.86
CA ALA A 149 26.86 -1.33 -2.50
C ALA A 149 27.36 -2.01 -1.20
N MET A 150 26.49 -2.71 -0.45
CA MET A 150 26.87 -3.37 0.80
C MET A 150 27.65 -4.68 0.52
N PRO A 151 28.74 -4.97 1.27
CA PRO A 151 29.59 -6.14 1.02
C PRO A 151 28.90 -7.50 1.15
N THR A 152 27.77 -7.55 1.85
CA THR A 152 27.03 -8.78 2.18
C THR A 152 25.90 -9.09 1.19
N THR A 153 25.57 -8.17 0.28
CA THR A 153 24.43 -8.32 -0.62
C THR A 153 24.80 -9.17 -1.85
N PRO A 154 24.00 -10.17 -2.24
CA PRO A 154 24.21 -10.90 -3.48
C PRO A 154 24.23 -9.96 -4.70
N ASN A 155 25.12 -10.22 -5.67
CA ASN A 155 25.38 -9.38 -6.87
C ASN A 155 24.18 -9.09 -7.79
N SER A 156 22.95 -9.49 -7.46
CA SER A 156 21.76 -9.25 -8.27
C SER A 156 21.08 -7.92 -7.93
N ALA A 157 21.73 -6.79 -8.22
CA ALA A 157 21.17 -5.46 -8.01
C ALA A 157 19.95 -5.13 -8.91
N ILE A 158 19.83 -5.78 -10.07
CA ILE A 158 18.82 -5.45 -11.09
C ILE A 158 17.38 -5.71 -10.60
N PHE A 159 17.17 -6.77 -9.83
CA PHE A 159 15.82 -7.22 -9.49
C PHE A 159 15.04 -6.21 -8.61
N PRO A 160 15.60 -5.67 -7.51
CA PRO A 160 14.97 -4.59 -6.75
C PRO A 160 14.57 -3.37 -7.60
N HIS A 161 15.44 -2.90 -8.51
CA HIS A 161 15.11 -1.76 -9.38
C HIS A 161 13.92 -2.04 -10.29
N VAL A 162 13.85 -3.24 -10.89
CA VAL A 162 12.72 -3.64 -11.73
C VAL A 162 11.42 -3.64 -10.91
N VAL A 163 11.45 -4.20 -9.70
CA VAL A 163 10.27 -4.24 -8.81
C VAL A 163 9.79 -2.83 -8.46
N PHE A 164 10.68 -1.94 -8.01
CA PHE A 164 10.30 -0.58 -7.64
C PHE A 164 9.86 0.27 -8.85
N THR A 165 10.47 0.05 -10.02
CA THR A 165 10.04 0.70 -11.27
C THR A 165 8.63 0.27 -11.66
N LEU A 166 8.33 -1.03 -11.60
CA LEU A 166 7.01 -1.55 -11.89
C LEU A 166 5.98 -1.04 -10.87
N ALA A 167 6.30 -1.05 -9.58
CA ALA A 167 5.44 -0.52 -8.52
C ALA A 167 5.14 0.97 -8.75
N THR A 168 6.16 1.76 -9.08
CA THR A 168 6.04 3.19 -9.42
C THR A 168 5.16 3.40 -10.65
N GLY A 169 5.38 2.63 -11.71
CA GLY A 169 4.61 2.70 -12.95
C GLY A 169 3.13 2.37 -12.73
N ILE A 170 2.83 1.31 -11.96
CA ILE A 170 1.46 0.95 -11.59
C ILE A 170 0.80 2.10 -10.82
N PHE A 171 1.51 2.69 -9.86
CA PHE A 171 0.98 3.80 -9.07
C PHE A 171 0.73 5.05 -9.91
N LEU A 172 1.66 5.41 -10.80
CA LEU A 172 1.50 6.52 -11.75
C LEU A 172 0.32 6.32 -12.71
N LEU A 173 0.18 5.12 -13.27
CA LEU A 173 -0.96 4.79 -14.14
C LEU A 173 -2.30 4.94 -13.40
N ASP A 174 -2.32 4.56 -12.13
CA ASP A 174 -3.52 4.66 -11.30
C ASP A 174 -3.91 6.08 -10.92
N ALA A 175 -2.94 6.87 -10.52
CA ALA A 175 -3.12 8.28 -10.24
C ALA A 175 -3.46 9.05 -11.52
N GLY A 176 -2.78 8.75 -12.63
CA GLY A 176 -3.08 9.31 -13.95
C GLY A 176 -4.48 8.98 -14.43
N HIS A 177 -4.94 7.74 -14.26
CA HIS A 177 -6.30 7.35 -14.63
C HIS A 177 -7.37 8.07 -13.78
N ASP A 178 -7.13 8.22 -12.47
CA ASP A 178 -8.03 8.97 -11.58
C ASP A 178 -8.07 10.46 -11.92
N LEU A 179 -6.92 11.04 -12.29
CA LEU A 179 -6.81 12.42 -12.76
C LEU A 179 -7.55 12.60 -14.10
N TYR A 180 -7.34 11.69 -15.05
CA TYR A 180 -8.01 11.69 -16.35
C TYR A 180 -9.53 11.65 -16.21
N ILE A 181 -10.08 10.82 -15.32
CA ILE A 181 -11.52 10.78 -15.03
C ILE A 181 -12.04 12.17 -14.63
N GLY A 182 -11.31 12.86 -13.75
CA GLY A 182 -11.69 14.19 -13.29
C GLY A 182 -11.60 15.26 -14.39
N LEU A 183 -10.51 15.25 -15.17
CA LEU A 183 -10.27 16.24 -16.22
C LEU A 183 -11.16 16.03 -17.44
N ALA A 184 -11.29 14.78 -17.91
CA ALA A 184 -12.13 14.42 -19.04
C ALA A 184 -13.62 14.37 -18.69
N ARG A 185 -13.97 14.53 -17.41
CA ARG A 185 -15.35 14.47 -16.89
C ARG A 185 -16.09 13.22 -17.34
N ARG A 186 -15.43 12.06 -17.24
CA ARG A 186 -15.99 10.78 -17.68
C ARG A 186 -16.34 9.89 -16.51
N THR A 187 -17.55 9.35 -16.50
CA THR A 187 -17.97 8.37 -15.49
C THR A 187 -17.18 7.07 -15.64
N PRO A 188 -16.59 6.53 -14.56
CA PRO A 188 -15.88 5.25 -14.62
C PRO A 188 -16.87 4.10 -14.86
N ARG A 189 -16.86 3.53 -16.07
CA ARG A 189 -17.79 2.45 -16.50
C ARG A 189 -17.70 1.19 -15.63
N ALA A 190 -16.51 0.86 -15.14
CA ALA A 190 -16.25 -0.33 -14.32
C ALA A 190 -15.63 0.06 -12.97
N TRP A 191 -16.24 1.01 -12.26
CA TRP A 191 -15.72 1.52 -10.99
C TRP A 191 -15.47 0.43 -9.94
N TRP A 192 -16.20 -0.68 -9.98
CA TRP A 192 -16.02 -1.82 -9.07
C TRP A 192 -14.70 -2.58 -9.31
N VAL A 193 -14.25 -2.68 -10.57
CA VAL A 193 -12.95 -3.29 -10.91
C VAL A 193 -11.84 -2.41 -10.35
N SER A 194 -11.92 -1.10 -10.58
CA SER A 194 -10.93 -0.17 -10.08
C SER A 194 -10.94 -0.08 -8.55
N HIS A 195 -12.10 -0.22 -7.90
CA HIS A 195 -12.20 -0.36 -6.45
C HIS A 195 -11.43 -1.58 -5.95
N ALA A 196 -11.79 -2.77 -6.44
CA ALA A 196 -11.20 -4.03 -6.01
C ALA A 196 -9.69 -4.04 -6.24
N ARG A 197 -9.25 -3.57 -7.41
CA ARG A 197 -7.83 -3.49 -7.76
C ARG A 197 -7.06 -2.56 -6.81
N LYS A 198 -7.57 -1.36 -6.50
CA LYS A 198 -6.92 -0.43 -5.55
C LYS A 198 -6.87 -1.00 -4.14
N MET A 199 -7.92 -1.71 -3.70
CA MET A 199 -7.95 -2.38 -2.40
C MET A 199 -6.92 -3.52 -2.32
N VAL A 200 -6.78 -4.33 -3.38
CA VAL A 200 -5.74 -5.36 -3.45
C VAL A 200 -4.35 -4.74 -3.46
N PHE A 201 -4.13 -3.66 -4.21
CA PHE A 201 -2.85 -2.97 -4.18
C PHE A 201 -2.53 -2.41 -2.80
N ALA A 202 -3.48 -1.74 -2.14
CA ALA A 202 -3.28 -1.27 -0.77
C ALA A 202 -2.79 -2.41 0.13
N GLU A 203 -3.45 -3.57 0.05
CA GLU A 203 -3.09 -4.76 0.83
C GLU A 203 -1.71 -5.33 0.49
N MET A 204 -1.38 -5.43 -0.80
CA MET A 204 -0.06 -5.91 -1.26
C MET A 204 1.05 -5.02 -0.71
N PHE A 205 0.81 -3.72 -0.75
CA PHE A 205 1.72 -2.70 -0.30
C PHE A 205 1.86 -2.70 1.23
N LEU A 206 0.76 -2.75 1.99
CA LEU A 206 0.78 -2.90 3.45
C LEU A 206 1.60 -4.13 3.87
N ALA A 207 1.34 -5.24 3.21
CA ALA A 207 1.98 -6.50 3.54
C ALA A 207 3.47 -6.46 3.15
N ALA A 208 3.86 -5.86 2.02
CA ALA A 208 5.25 -5.61 1.63
C ALA A 208 5.99 -4.62 2.56
N GLY A 209 5.27 -3.67 3.17
CA GLY A 209 5.84 -2.70 4.11
C GLY A 209 6.31 -3.33 5.41
N ILE A 210 5.73 -4.46 5.83
CA ILE A 210 6.11 -5.16 7.06
C ILE A 210 7.53 -5.74 6.97
N PRO A 211 7.89 -6.55 5.95
CA PRO A 211 9.26 -6.97 5.70
C PRO A 211 10.26 -5.81 5.67
N PHE A 212 9.95 -4.74 4.93
CA PHE A 212 10.84 -3.58 4.82
C PHE A 212 11.13 -2.93 6.18
N ARG A 213 10.13 -2.91 7.07
CA ARG A 213 10.23 -2.27 8.39
C ARG A 213 10.63 -3.21 9.53
N CYS A 214 10.57 -4.52 9.34
CA CYS A 214 10.73 -5.48 10.44
C CYS A 214 11.75 -6.58 10.16
N ALA A 215 12.09 -6.86 8.90
CA ALA A 215 13.10 -7.86 8.56
C ALA A 215 14.52 -7.26 8.59
N ASN A 216 15.51 -8.12 8.84
CA ASN A 216 16.90 -7.78 8.58
C ASN A 216 17.07 -7.51 7.06
N LEU A 217 17.83 -6.46 6.70
CA LEU A 217 18.00 -5.97 5.32
C LEU A 217 18.38 -7.08 4.34
N ASP A 218 19.23 -8.01 4.79
CA ASP A 218 19.67 -9.19 4.02
C ASP A 218 18.50 -10.06 3.51
N TYR A 219 17.35 -10.02 4.19
CA TYR A 219 16.16 -10.82 3.87
C TYR A 219 14.95 -9.98 3.45
N VAL A 220 15.06 -8.65 3.39
CA VAL A 220 13.94 -7.75 3.03
C VAL A 220 13.39 -8.10 1.64
N GLY A 221 14.27 -8.37 0.66
CA GLY A 221 13.87 -8.76 -0.69
C GLY A 221 13.06 -10.05 -0.73
N PHE A 222 13.50 -11.09 0.00
CA PHE A 222 12.82 -12.37 0.08
C PHE A 222 11.44 -12.25 0.73
N TRP A 223 11.37 -11.62 1.91
CA TRP A 223 10.10 -11.48 2.65
C TRP A 223 9.11 -10.57 1.92
N THR A 224 9.59 -9.53 1.24
CA THR A 224 8.75 -8.67 0.38
C THR A 224 8.14 -9.49 -0.75
N LEU A 225 8.93 -10.34 -1.43
CA LEU A 225 8.45 -11.19 -2.52
C LEU A 225 7.41 -12.22 -2.04
N VAL A 226 7.71 -12.96 -0.97
CA VAL A 226 6.78 -13.94 -0.38
C VAL A 226 5.45 -13.29 -0.06
N THR A 227 5.50 -12.10 0.54
CA THR A 227 4.30 -11.39 0.94
C THR A 227 3.49 -10.88 -0.25
N LEU A 228 4.16 -10.33 -1.28
CA LEU A 228 3.52 -9.94 -2.53
C LEU A 228 2.83 -11.12 -3.21
N ILE A 229 3.45 -12.30 -3.23
CA ILE A 229 2.87 -13.52 -3.81
C ILE A 229 1.62 -13.95 -3.03
N VAL A 230 1.69 -14.00 -1.70
CA VAL A 230 0.55 -14.40 -0.85
C VAL A 230 -0.64 -13.47 -1.07
N VAL A 231 -0.43 -12.15 -1.05
CA VAL A 231 -1.51 -11.20 -1.26
C VAL A 231 -2.03 -11.26 -2.70
N ALA A 232 -1.16 -11.43 -3.70
CA ALA A 232 -1.60 -11.61 -5.08
C ALA A 232 -2.49 -12.85 -5.23
N MET A 233 -2.16 -13.98 -4.59
CA MET A 233 -3.00 -15.18 -4.60
C MET A 233 -4.37 -14.95 -3.93
N ILE A 234 -4.40 -14.28 -2.78
CA ILE A 234 -5.65 -13.93 -2.10
C ILE A 234 -6.49 -12.97 -2.95
N GLY A 235 -5.85 -11.95 -3.55
CA GLY A 235 -6.48 -10.97 -4.44
C GLY A 235 -7.06 -11.62 -5.70
N LEU A 236 -6.32 -12.53 -6.33
CA LEU A 236 -6.79 -13.33 -7.47
C LEU A 236 -8.00 -14.20 -7.09
N GLY A 237 -7.95 -14.86 -5.92
CA GLY A 237 -9.07 -15.64 -5.40
C GLY A 237 -10.32 -14.81 -5.15
N ALA A 238 -10.17 -13.61 -4.56
CA ALA A 238 -11.27 -12.68 -4.34
C ALA A 238 -11.86 -12.15 -5.65
N ALA A 239 -11.01 -11.75 -6.61
CA ALA A 239 -11.42 -11.27 -7.92
C ALA A 239 -12.17 -12.35 -8.73
N TRP A 240 -11.65 -13.59 -8.74
CA TRP A 240 -12.29 -14.72 -9.40
C TRP A 240 -13.67 -15.05 -8.82
N ARG A 241 -13.81 -15.00 -7.49
CA ARG A 241 -15.11 -15.20 -6.82
C ARG A 241 -16.10 -14.07 -7.15
N HIS A 242 -15.64 -12.82 -7.19
CA HIS A 242 -16.49 -11.68 -7.54
C HIS A 242 -16.98 -11.78 -9.00
N HIS A 243 -16.09 -12.12 -9.94
CA HIS A 243 -16.44 -12.39 -11.32
C HIS A 243 -17.49 -13.51 -11.45
N ARG A 244 -17.31 -14.64 -10.74
CA ARG A 244 -18.28 -15.74 -10.73
C ARG A 244 -19.65 -15.35 -10.15
N ARG A 245 -19.71 -14.45 -9.17
CA ARG A 245 -20.98 -13.95 -8.63
C ARG A 245 -21.71 -13.06 -9.62
N LEU A 246 -21.00 -12.11 -10.25
CA LEU A 246 -21.58 -11.24 -11.27
C LEU A 246 -22.07 -12.02 -12.49
N GLY A 247 -21.34 -13.07 -12.91
CA GLY A 247 -21.75 -13.95 -14.01
C GLY A 247 -22.99 -14.80 -13.72
N ARG A 248 -23.25 -15.13 -12.44
CA ARG A 248 -24.46 -15.85 -12.02
C ARG A 248 -25.68 -14.94 -11.90
N GLU A 249 -25.50 -13.70 -11.46
CA GLU A 249 -26.59 -12.71 -11.39
C GLU A 249 -27.06 -12.27 -12.80
N THR A 250 -26.19 -12.31 -13.81
CA THR A 250 -26.56 -12.03 -15.22
C THR A 250 -27.22 -13.20 -15.94
N THR A 251 -26.99 -14.44 -15.50
CA THR A 251 -27.64 -15.64 -16.08
C THR A 251 -28.94 -16.03 -15.40
N ALA A 252 -29.16 -15.61 -14.14
CA ALA A 252 -30.42 -15.83 -13.42
C ALA A 252 -31.50 -14.76 -13.69
N GLY A 253 -31.19 -13.75 -14.52
CA GLY A 253 -32.10 -12.67 -14.92
C GLY A 253 -32.61 -12.75 -16.36
N ASN A 254 -32.30 -13.85 -17.08
CA ASN A 254 -32.89 -14.24 -18.37
C ASN A 254 -33.68 -15.54 -18.19
#